data_AF-A0A8T5LFT5-F1
#
_entry.id   AF-A0A8T5LFT5-F1
#
_cell.length_a   1.000
_cell.length_b   1.000
_cell.length_c   1.000
_cell.angle_alpha   90.00
_cell.angle_beta   90.00
_cell.angle_gamma   90.00
#
_symmetry.space_group_name_H-M   'P 1'
#
loop_
_entity.id
_entity.type
_entity.pdbx_description
1 polymer ?
#
loop_
_entity_poly.entity_id
_entity_poly.type
_entity_poly.pdbx_seq_one_letter_code
_entity_poly.pdbx_strand_id
1 'polypeptide(L)'
;MDMILFQLGGGLPSIVNNMQNMGFFLYLFPFLLSLAFIYGIMQKGLGEVFPKSAIGLVSIILSFFVMLFASWNPGIVTFFASLTGMGLLVLSGLLFIIIFFSLTGFEYKKLFEGEYSKWVWIFAIILIAILIFFGAGAGNFITVPGWSMSSDLWTALFFIAIIAAAVFWLGKGDGGDKPAPKT
;
A
#
# COMPACT_ATOMS: atom_id res chain seq x y z
N MET A 1 -13.88 49.03 5.62
CA MET A 1 -13.88 47.93 4.62
C MET A 1 -12.91 46.81 5.03
N ASP A 2 -12.23 46.93 6.18
CA ASP A 2 -11.25 45.96 6.69
C ASP A 2 -11.84 44.87 7.60
N MET A 3 -13.05 45.09 8.13
CA MET A 3 -13.75 44.13 9.00
C MET A 3 -14.28 42.92 8.22
N ILE A 4 -14.56 43.07 6.91
CA ILE A 4 -14.98 41.99 6.01
C ILE A 4 -13.79 41.13 5.59
N LEU A 5 -12.59 41.72 5.45
CA LEU A 5 -11.37 41.00 5.10
C LEU A 5 -10.85 40.12 6.26
N PHE A 6 -10.98 40.59 7.51
CA PHE A 6 -10.58 39.82 8.70
C PHE A 6 -11.50 38.63 8.98
N GLN A 7 -12.79 38.73 8.65
CA GLN A 7 -13.74 37.62 8.76
C GLN A 7 -13.52 36.54 7.69
N LEU A 8 -12.97 36.91 6.52
CA LEU A 8 -12.54 35.96 5.48
C LEU A 8 -11.24 35.22 5.85
N GLY A 9 -10.35 35.85 6.62
CA GLY A 9 -9.12 35.20 7.13
C GLY A 9 -9.37 34.16 8.23
N GLY A 10 -10.45 34.32 9.01
CA GLY A 10 -10.85 33.39 10.08
C GLY A 10 -11.83 32.28 9.67
N GLY A 11 -12.53 32.43 8.54
CA GLY A 11 -13.53 31.47 8.08
C GLY A 11 -12.96 30.20 7.44
N LEU A 12 -11.83 30.29 6.74
CA LEU A 12 -11.21 29.14 6.09
C LEU A 12 -10.76 28.06 7.09
N PRO A 13 -10.08 28.38 8.21
CA PRO A 13 -9.78 27.40 9.25
C PRO A 13 -11.04 26.72 9.82
N SER A 14 -12.12 27.48 10.02
CA SER A 14 -13.40 26.93 10.50
C SER A 14 -14.07 26.01 9.49
N ILE A 15 -14.03 26.34 8.20
CA ILE A 15 -14.57 25.49 7.13
C ILE A 15 -13.77 24.19 7.04
N VAL A 16 -12.44 24.27 7.05
CA VAL A 16 -11.57 23.08 7.02
C VAL A 16 -11.79 22.20 8.24
N ASN A 17 -11.90 22.79 9.44
CA ASN A 17 -12.21 22.05 10.66
C ASN A 17 -13.60 21.39 10.61
N ASN A 18 -14.61 22.08 10.07
CA ASN A 18 -15.94 21.51 9.89
C ASN A 18 -15.93 20.34 8.89
N MET A 19 -15.22 20.47 7.78
CA MET A 19 -15.04 19.39 6.80
C MET A 19 -14.32 18.19 7.41
N GLN A 20 -13.29 18.43 8.22
CA GLN A 20 -12.58 17.38 8.95
C GLN A 20 -13.50 16.69 9.97
N ASN A 21 -14.27 17.45 10.75
CA ASN A 21 -15.22 16.90 11.74
C ASN A 21 -16.36 16.11 11.09
N MET A 22 -16.78 16.49 9.89
CA MET A 22 -17.75 15.74 9.08
C MET A 22 -17.14 14.48 8.43
N GLY A 23 -15.85 14.25 8.59
CA GLY A 23 -15.14 13.15 7.94
C GLY A 23 -15.04 13.30 6.43
N PHE A 24 -15.24 14.50 5.88
CA PHE A 24 -15.24 14.73 4.43
C PHE A 24 -14.00 14.15 3.75
N PHE A 25 -12.81 14.41 4.31
CA PHE A 25 -11.54 13.90 3.78
C PHE A 25 -11.41 12.37 3.88
N LEU A 26 -12.04 11.75 4.88
CA LEU A 26 -12.06 10.29 5.03
C LEU A 26 -12.90 9.62 3.93
N TYR A 27 -14.01 10.24 3.52
CA TYR A 27 -14.91 9.71 2.48
C TYR A 27 -14.51 10.15 1.07
N LEU A 28 -13.77 11.26 0.94
CA LEU A 28 -13.27 11.75 -0.34
C LEU A 28 -12.29 10.78 -0.97
N PHE A 29 -11.47 10.10 -0.17
CA PHE A 29 -10.46 9.18 -0.71
C PHE A 29 -11.08 7.94 -1.41
N PRO A 30 -12.02 7.18 -0.80
CA PRO A 30 -12.78 6.14 -1.50
C PRO A 30 -13.47 6.64 -2.76
N PHE A 31 -14.02 7.86 -2.74
CA PHE A 31 -14.64 8.50 -3.90
C PHE A 31 -13.62 8.69 -5.03
N LEU A 32 -12.48 9.34 -4.76
CA LEU A 32 -11.47 9.62 -5.78
C LEU A 32 -10.84 8.34 -6.34
N LEU A 33 -10.61 7.34 -5.49
CA LEU A 33 -10.05 6.06 -5.90
C LEU A 33 -11.02 5.30 -6.81
N SER A 34 -12.29 5.19 -6.40
CA SER A 34 -13.31 4.55 -7.22
C SER A 34 -13.53 5.30 -8.54
N LEU A 35 -13.49 6.63 -8.53
CA LEU A 35 -13.57 7.45 -9.73
C LEU A 35 -12.44 7.14 -10.70
N ALA A 36 -11.20 7.11 -10.22
CA ALA A 36 -10.04 6.79 -11.06
C ALA A 36 -10.15 5.39 -11.67
N PHE A 37 -10.56 4.39 -10.89
CA PHE A 37 -10.73 3.02 -11.37
C PHE A 37 -11.88 2.89 -12.37
N ILE A 38 -13.08 3.37 -12.03
CA ILE A 38 -14.27 3.25 -12.87
C ILE A 38 -14.07 4.03 -14.16
N TYR A 39 -13.57 5.26 -14.09
CA TYR A 39 -13.26 6.07 -15.26
C TYR A 39 -12.19 5.41 -16.13
N GLY A 40 -11.10 4.90 -15.54
CA GLY A 40 -10.04 4.22 -16.28
C GLY A 40 -10.54 2.98 -17.02
N ILE A 41 -11.35 2.15 -16.36
CA ILE A 41 -11.95 0.95 -16.95
C ILE A 41 -12.92 1.33 -18.06
N MET A 42 -13.84 2.25 -17.81
CA MET A 42 -14.83 2.68 -18.80
C MET A 42 -14.19 3.38 -19.99
N GLN A 43 -13.18 4.22 -19.78
CA GLN A 43 -12.47 4.89 -20.87
C GLN A 43 -11.75 3.88 -21.78
N LYS A 44 -11.21 2.81 -21.20
CA LYS A 44 -10.56 1.74 -21.97
C LYS A 44 -11.55 0.82 -22.69
N GLY A 45 -12.68 0.50 -22.05
CA GLY A 45 -13.66 -0.46 -22.60
C GLY A 45 -14.74 0.16 -23.49
N LEU A 46 -15.13 1.40 -23.23
CA LEU A 46 -16.28 2.08 -23.84
C LEU A 46 -15.91 3.42 -24.48
N GLY A 47 -14.63 3.79 -24.49
CA GLY A 47 -14.14 5.08 -25.00
C GLY A 47 -14.40 5.34 -26.48
N GLU A 48 -14.62 4.29 -27.28
CA GLU A 48 -14.99 4.39 -28.70
C GLU A 48 -16.50 4.56 -28.91
N VAL A 49 -17.31 4.12 -27.94
CA VAL A 49 -18.78 4.11 -28.03
C VAL A 49 -19.39 5.39 -27.43
N PHE A 50 -18.80 5.91 -26.36
CA PHE A 50 -19.33 7.06 -25.64
C PHE A 50 -18.33 8.23 -25.60
N PRO A 51 -18.83 9.48 -25.65
CA PRO A 51 -17.98 10.65 -25.48
C PRO A 51 -17.41 10.70 -24.06
N LYS A 52 -16.17 11.23 -23.93
CA LYS A 52 -15.44 11.33 -22.66
C LYS A 52 -16.24 12.01 -21.54
N SER A 53 -17.06 13.00 -21.89
CA SER A 53 -17.93 13.71 -20.94
C SER A 53 -18.98 12.78 -20.31
N ALA A 54 -19.60 11.91 -21.10
CA ALA A 54 -20.57 10.94 -20.61
C ALA A 54 -19.91 9.89 -19.72
N ILE A 55 -18.74 9.38 -20.12
CA ILE A 55 -17.94 8.43 -19.32
C ILE A 55 -17.55 9.05 -17.97
N GLY A 56 -17.08 10.30 -17.99
CA GLY A 56 -16.76 11.07 -16.78
C GLY A 56 -17.97 11.22 -15.85
N LEU A 57 -19.11 11.65 -16.40
CA LEU A 57 -20.34 11.83 -15.63
C LEU A 57 -20.81 10.54 -14.96
N VAL A 58 -20.87 9.43 -15.72
CA VAL A 58 -21.29 8.13 -15.19
C VAL A 58 -20.32 7.64 -14.12
N SER A 59 -19.01 7.81 -14.34
CA SER A 59 -17.99 7.43 -13.36
C SER A 59 -18.12 8.22 -12.06
N ILE A 60 -18.40 9.52 -12.14
CA ILE A 60 -18.67 10.38 -10.97
C ILE A 60 -19.89 9.88 -10.20
N ILE A 61 -21.00 9.62 -10.89
CA ILE A 61 -22.24 9.12 -10.28
C ILE A 61 -21.98 7.79 -9.55
N LEU A 62 -21.30 6.84 -10.21
CA LEU A 62 -20.97 5.54 -9.60
C LEU A 62 -20.04 5.69 -8.39
N SER A 63 -19.08 6.61 -8.45
CA SER A 63 -18.15 6.87 -7.34
C SER A 63 -18.84 7.49 -6.13
N PHE A 64 -19.88 8.31 -6.35
CA PHE A 64 -20.74 8.79 -5.27
C PHE A 64 -21.47 7.65 -4.56
N PHE A 65 -21.90 6.61 -5.27
CA PHE A 65 -22.48 5.42 -4.62
C PHE A 65 -21.46 4.67 -3.77
N VAL A 66 -20.19 4.58 -4.22
CA VAL A 66 -19.11 3.99 -3.41
C VAL A 66 -18.84 4.81 -2.15
N MET A 67 -18.85 6.14 -2.26
CA MET A 67 -18.73 7.06 -1.12
C MET A 67 -19.88 6.87 -0.12
N LEU A 68 -21.12 6.80 -0.62
CA LEU A 68 -22.31 6.54 0.20
C LEU A 68 -22.21 5.17 0.89
N PHE A 69 -21.80 4.13 0.17
CA PHE A 69 -21.60 2.81 0.74
C PHE A 69 -20.51 2.79 1.82
N ALA A 70 -19.41 3.51 1.61
CA ALA A 70 -18.35 3.67 2.62
C ALA A 70 -18.87 4.41 3.88
N SER A 71 -19.80 5.36 3.73
CA SER A 71 -20.42 6.05 4.88
C SER A 71 -21.27 5.13 5.76
N TRP A 72 -21.85 4.07 5.19
CA TRP A 72 -22.64 3.09 5.92
C TRP A 72 -21.80 1.94 6.49
N ASN A 73 -20.54 1.83 6.07
CA ASN A 73 -19.64 0.75 6.46
C ASN A 73 -18.34 1.33 7.04
N PRO A 74 -18.28 1.57 8.35
CA PRO A 74 -17.13 2.18 9.02
C PRO A 74 -15.80 1.45 8.73
N GLY A 75 -15.85 0.14 8.54
CA GLY A 75 -14.65 -0.63 8.23
C GLY A 75 -13.98 -0.20 6.91
N ILE A 76 -14.75 0.25 5.90
CA ILE A 76 -14.18 0.64 4.60
C ILE A 76 -13.35 1.90 4.79
N VAL A 77 -13.89 2.83 5.58
CA VAL A 77 -13.18 4.06 5.97
C VAL A 77 -11.91 3.73 6.73
N THR A 78 -12.00 2.85 7.73
CA THR A 78 -10.84 2.40 8.52
C THR A 78 -9.81 1.71 7.64
N PHE A 79 -10.23 0.88 6.69
CA PHE A 79 -9.34 0.21 5.75
C PHE A 79 -8.59 1.23 4.89
N PHE A 80 -9.28 2.21 4.30
CA PHE A 80 -8.63 3.23 3.48
C PHE A 80 -7.75 4.19 4.28
N ALA A 81 -8.17 4.58 5.49
CA ALA A 81 -7.35 5.37 6.40
C ALA A 81 -6.07 4.61 6.80
N SER A 82 -6.19 3.31 7.06
CA SER A 82 -5.06 2.46 7.42
C SER A 82 -4.17 2.15 6.21
N LEU A 83 -4.75 1.93 5.02
CA LEU A 83 -4.03 1.70 3.76
C LEU A 83 -3.17 2.92 3.40
N THR A 84 -3.71 4.12 3.56
CA THR A 84 -2.97 5.37 3.29
C THR A 84 -1.92 5.63 4.36
N GLY A 85 -2.24 5.44 5.65
CA GLY A 85 -1.28 5.60 6.75
C GLY A 85 -0.12 4.60 6.69
N MET A 86 -0.40 3.30 6.66
CA MET A 86 0.64 2.26 6.52
C MET A 86 1.30 2.28 5.14
N GLY A 87 0.55 2.58 4.08
CA GLY A 87 1.11 2.73 2.74
C GLY A 87 2.16 3.84 2.68
N LEU A 88 1.89 5.00 3.29
CA LEU A 88 2.87 6.08 3.45
C LEU A 88 4.08 5.64 4.27
N LEU A 89 3.87 4.90 5.36
CA LEU A 89 4.95 4.40 6.20
C LEU A 89 5.85 3.43 5.43
N VAL A 90 5.27 2.45 4.72
CA VAL A 90 6.01 1.49 3.90
C VAL A 90 6.72 2.18 2.74
N LEU A 91 6.06 3.10 2.02
CA LEU A 91 6.69 3.87 0.94
C LEU A 91 7.84 4.72 1.46
N SER A 92 7.70 5.33 2.63
CA SER A 92 8.76 6.12 3.27
C SER A 92 9.95 5.24 3.68
N GLY A 93 9.68 4.04 4.22
CA GLY A 93 10.71 3.05 4.53
C GLY A 93 11.43 2.55 3.27
N LEU A 94 10.70 2.28 2.19
CA LEU A 94 11.27 1.90 0.90
C LEU A 94 12.15 3.01 0.32
N LEU A 95 11.67 4.26 0.37
CA LEU A 95 12.43 5.45 -0.01
C LEU A 95 13.74 5.57 0.77
N PHE A 96 13.69 5.36 2.09
CA PHE A 96 14.88 5.38 2.94
C PHE A 96 15.91 4.32 2.53
N ILE A 97 15.47 3.10 2.26
CA ILE A 97 16.33 2.00 1.78
C ILE A 97 16.96 2.35 0.42
N ILE A 98 16.18 2.92 -0.51
CA ILE A 98 16.69 3.36 -1.82
C ILE A 98 17.77 4.43 -1.66
N ILE A 99 17.56 5.40 -0.77
CA ILE A 99 18.56 6.45 -0.46
C ILE A 99 19.83 5.81 0.11
N PHE A 100 19.71 4.86 1.04
CA PHE A 100 20.85 4.19 1.64
C PHE A 100 21.67 3.37 0.62
N PHE A 101 21.00 2.65 -0.29
CA PHE A 101 21.68 1.97 -1.40
C PHE A 101 22.32 2.94 -2.39
N SER A 102 21.68 4.07 -2.65
CA SER A 102 22.25 5.13 -3.50
C SER A 102 23.51 5.74 -2.89
N LEU A 103 23.57 5.91 -1.56
CA LEU A 103 24.73 6.45 -0.85
C LEU A 103 25.90 5.46 -0.77
N THR A 104 25.63 4.17 -0.74
CA THR A 104 26.65 3.11 -0.70
C THR A 104 27.23 2.77 -2.09
N GLY A 105 26.77 3.45 -3.15
CA GLY A 105 27.19 3.22 -4.53
C GLY A 105 26.62 1.93 -5.13
N PHE A 106 25.64 1.32 -4.48
CA PHE A 106 24.99 0.11 -4.98
C PHE A 106 23.96 0.49 -6.06
N GLU A 107 24.22 0.08 -7.29
CA GLU A 107 23.30 0.33 -8.41
C GLU A 107 22.03 -0.50 -8.25
N TYR A 108 20.97 0.10 -7.73
CA TYR A 108 19.64 -0.53 -7.59
C TYR A 108 19.12 -1.13 -8.90
N LYS A 109 19.57 -0.64 -10.06
CA LYS A 109 19.24 -1.21 -11.39
C LYS A 109 19.67 -2.67 -11.55
N LYS A 110 20.79 -3.08 -10.95
CA LYS A 110 21.25 -4.48 -10.98
C LYS A 110 20.32 -5.43 -10.22
N LEU A 111 19.50 -4.91 -9.29
CA LEU A 111 18.45 -5.69 -8.65
C LEU A 111 17.28 -5.96 -9.60
N PHE A 112 17.10 -5.22 -10.69
CA PHE A 112 16.00 -5.41 -11.65
C PHE A 112 16.43 -6.17 -12.92
N GLU A 113 17.73 -6.42 -13.09
CA GLU A 113 18.31 -7.07 -14.25
C GLU A 113 18.55 -8.56 -13.97
N GLY A 114 17.52 -9.39 -14.19
CA GLY A 114 17.62 -10.84 -14.14
C GLY A 114 16.25 -11.51 -14.22
N GLU A 115 16.13 -12.60 -14.98
CA GLU A 115 14.86 -13.32 -15.17
C GLU A 115 14.33 -13.92 -13.86
N TYR A 116 15.25 -14.44 -13.02
CA TYR A 116 14.98 -14.85 -11.64
C TYR A 116 14.68 -13.66 -10.71
N SER A 117 15.29 -12.50 -10.98
CA SER A 117 15.10 -11.30 -10.16
C SER A 117 13.70 -10.70 -10.31
N LYS A 118 13.15 -10.73 -11.53
CA LYS A 118 11.77 -10.27 -11.79
C LYS A 118 10.75 -11.03 -10.95
N TRP A 119 10.87 -12.35 -10.85
CA TRP A 119 9.96 -13.17 -10.05
C TRP A 119 10.11 -12.92 -8.56
N VAL A 120 11.33 -12.75 -8.04
CA VAL A 120 11.57 -12.40 -6.63
C VAL A 120 10.98 -11.03 -6.30
N TRP A 121 11.09 -10.05 -7.19
CA TRP A 121 10.49 -8.74 -7.01
C TRP A 121 8.96 -8.75 -7.10
N ILE A 122 8.39 -9.50 -8.05
CA ILE A 122 6.94 -9.70 -8.12
C ILE A 122 6.44 -10.34 -6.82
N PHE A 123 7.15 -11.35 -6.32
CA PHE A 123 6.81 -12.01 -5.06
C PHE A 123 6.94 -11.06 -3.86
N ALA A 124 7.99 -10.24 -3.82
CA ALA A 124 8.19 -9.23 -2.77
C ALA A 124 7.09 -8.15 -2.80
N ILE A 125 6.70 -7.66 -3.99
CA ILE A 125 5.62 -6.68 -4.15
C ILE A 125 4.28 -7.30 -3.72
N ILE A 126 3.99 -8.54 -4.12
CA ILE A 126 2.77 -9.24 -3.71
C ILE A 126 2.77 -9.46 -2.19
N LEU A 127 3.89 -9.88 -1.62
CA LEU A 127 4.03 -10.07 -0.17
C LEU A 127 3.85 -8.76 0.59
N ILE A 128 4.43 -7.66 0.12
CA ILE A 128 4.24 -6.32 0.69
C ILE A 128 2.78 -5.88 0.54
N ALA A 129 2.15 -6.12 -0.61
CA ALA A 129 0.74 -5.80 -0.83
C ALA A 129 -0.17 -6.58 0.13
N ILE A 130 0.11 -7.87 0.36
CA ILE A 130 -0.59 -8.72 1.33
C ILE A 130 -0.36 -8.17 2.75
N LEU A 131 0.88 -7.89 3.15
CA LEU A 131 1.19 -7.34 4.47
C LEU A 131 0.52 -5.99 4.72
N ILE A 132 0.49 -5.09 3.73
CA ILE A 132 -0.23 -3.81 3.80
C ILE A 132 -1.73 -4.05 3.88
N PHE A 133 -2.28 -4.97 3.09
CA PHE A 133 -3.71 -5.27 3.07
C PHE A 133 -4.18 -5.82 4.43
N PHE A 134 -3.45 -6.77 5.01
CA PHE A 134 -3.73 -7.34 6.32
C PHE A 134 -3.44 -6.34 7.46
N GLY A 135 -2.32 -5.61 7.39
CA GLY A 135 -1.98 -4.56 8.34
C GLY A 135 -3.02 -3.45 8.37
N ALA A 136 -3.56 -3.06 7.20
CA ALA A 136 -4.61 -2.06 7.04
C ALA A 136 -5.99 -2.50 7.54
N GLY A 137 -6.11 -3.64 8.22
CA GLY A 137 -7.35 -4.07 8.85
C GLY A 137 -8.31 -4.79 7.91
N ALA A 138 -7.88 -5.18 6.69
CA ALA A 138 -8.69 -6.03 5.82
C ALA A 138 -8.96 -7.43 6.41
N GLY A 139 -8.18 -7.83 7.42
CA GLY A 139 -8.46 -9.02 8.23
C GLY A 139 -9.79 -8.96 9.00
N ASN A 140 -10.41 -7.78 9.15
CA ASN A 140 -11.77 -7.67 9.70
C ASN A 140 -12.86 -7.88 8.64
N PHE A 141 -12.53 -7.79 7.35
CA PHE A 141 -13.46 -7.97 6.22
C PHE A 141 -13.47 -9.40 5.69
N ILE A 142 -12.39 -10.14 5.90
CA ILE A 142 -12.27 -11.56 5.57
C ILE A 142 -12.19 -12.26 6.92
N THR A 143 -13.06 -13.24 7.19
CA THR A 143 -12.96 -14.09 8.39
C THR A 143 -11.72 -14.96 8.29
N VAL A 144 -10.56 -14.37 8.57
CA VAL A 144 -9.29 -15.08 8.59
C VAL A 144 -9.20 -15.77 9.94
N PRO A 145 -9.04 -17.10 9.98
CA PRO A 145 -9.15 -17.82 11.24
C PRO A 145 -8.10 -17.30 12.23
N GLY A 146 -8.53 -17.08 13.48
CA GLY A 146 -7.83 -16.25 14.48
C GLY A 146 -6.40 -16.69 14.83
N TRP A 147 -6.01 -17.92 14.48
CA TRP A 147 -4.64 -18.40 14.60
C TRP A 147 -3.66 -17.68 13.66
N SER A 148 -4.13 -17.09 12.56
CA SER A 148 -3.30 -16.37 11.57
C SER A 148 -3.05 -14.90 11.90
N MET A 149 -3.80 -14.34 12.86
CA MET A 149 -3.64 -12.94 13.31
C MET A 149 -2.91 -12.84 14.65
N SER A 150 -2.47 -13.96 15.24
CA SER A 150 -1.72 -13.90 16.48
C SER A 150 -0.34 -13.27 16.21
N SER A 151 -0.04 -12.21 16.96
CA SER A 151 1.28 -11.55 16.97
C SER A 151 2.40 -12.56 17.24
N ASP A 152 2.08 -13.60 18.01
CA ASP A 152 3.01 -14.63 18.45
C ASP A 152 3.42 -15.54 17.29
N LEU A 153 2.50 -15.86 16.37
CA LEU A 153 2.81 -16.68 15.19
C LEU A 153 3.68 -15.93 14.19
N TRP A 154 3.39 -14.65 13.92
CA TRP A 154 4.21 -13.82 13.04
C TRP A 154 5.59 -13.53 13.62
N THR A 155 5.66 -13.29 14.94
CA THR A 155 6.94 -13.12 15.65
C THR A 155 7.75 -14.42 15.60
N ALA A 156 7.12 -15.58 15.82
CA ALA A 156 7.79 -16.88 15.71
C ALA A 156 8.30 -17.16 14.29
N LEU A 157 7.49 -16.89 13.26
CA LEU A 157 7.89 -17.05 11.85
C LEU A 157 9.06 -16.11 11.48
N PHE A 158 9.05 -14.87 11.98
CA PHE A 158 10.15 -13.93 11.79
C PHE A 158 11.45 -14.44 12.43
N PHE A 159 11.39 -14.95 13.66
CA PHE A 159 12.54 -15.56 14.32
C PHE A 159 13.05 -16.81 13.59
N ILE A 160 12.14 -17.67 13.11
CA ILE A 160 12.49 -18.85 12.30
C ILE A 160 13.18 -18.42 11.00
N ALA A 161 12.70 -17.36 10.34
CA ALA A 161 13.32 -16.83 9.12
C ALA A 161 14.74 -16.29 9.39
N ILE A 162 14.95 -15.59 10.52
CA ILE A 162 16.29 -15.12 10.93
C ILE A 162 17.22 -16.30 11.21
N ILE A 163 16.75 -17.32 11.94
CA ILE A 163 17.55 -18.51 12.25
C ILE A 163 17.88 -19.27 10.96
N ALA A 164 16.92 -19.44 10.06
CA ALA A 164 17.15 -20.08 8.77
C ALA A 164 18.17 -19.30 7.92
N ALA A 165 18.09 -17.97 7.89
CA ALA A 165 19.07 -17.12 7.22
C ALA A 165 20.46 -17.21 7.86
N ALA A 166 20.53 -17.22 9.20
CA ALA A 166 21.78 -17.37 9.94
C ALA A 166 22.43 -18.74 9.71
N VAL A 167 21.65 -19.83 9.76
CA VAL A 167 22.12 -21.20 9.50
C VAL A 167 22.55 -21.36 8.04
N PHE A 168 21.81 -20.78 7.09
CA PHE A 168 22.20 -20.79 5.68
C PHE A 168 23.50 -20.01 5.44
N TRP A 169 23.70 -18.91 6.17
CA TRP A 169 24.91 -18.09 6.06
C TRP A 169 26.12 -18.75 6.71
N LEU A 170 25.94 -19.39 7.87
CA LEU A 170 26.96 -20.16 8.57
C LEU A 170 27.31 -21.48 7.87
N GLY A 171 26.33 -22.15 7.26
CA GLY A 171 26.54 -23.39 6.50
C GLY A 171 27.25 -23.21 5.15
N LYS A 172 27.56 -21.98 4.77
CA LYS A 172 28.32 -21.64 3.56
C LYS A 172 29.83 -21.47 3.80
N GLY A 173 30.28 -21.59 5.05
CA GLY A 173 31.70 -21.57 5.43
C GLY A 173 32.14 -22.93 5.96
N ASP A 174 33.13 -23.52 5.28
CA ASP A 174 33.88 -24.74 5.60
C ASP A 174 33.22 -26.11 5.41
N GLY A 175 33.59 -26.75 4.30
CA GLY A 175 33.66 -28.20 4.24
C GLY A 175 33.68 -28.79 2.83
N GLY A 176 34.86 -29.02 2.25
CA GLY A 176 34.95 -30.06 1.22
C GLY A 176 36.05 -30.04 0.16
N ASP A 177 37.21 -29.40 0.37
CA ASP A 177 38.36 -29.59 -0.54
C ASP A 177 39.54 -30.20 0.21
N LYS A 178 39.62 -31.53 0.20
CA LYS A 178 40.87 -32.27 0.41
C LYS A 178 40.93 -33.41 -0.61
N PRO A 179 41.84 -33.37 -1.59
CA PRO A 179 42.03 -34.50 -2.49
C PRO A 179 42.63 -35.67 -1.71
N ALA A 180 42.08 -36.87 -1.94
CA ALA A 180 42.57 -38.10 -1.35
C ALA A 180 44.04 -38.35 -1.74
N PRO A 181 44.91 -38.77 -0.79
CA PRO A 181 46.26 -39.17 -1.14
C PRO A 181 46.19 -40.47 -1.95
N LYS A 182 46.78 -40.45 -3.16
CA LYS A 182 47.05 -41.65 -3.94
C LYS A 182 48.25 -42.37 -3.32
N THR A 183 48.04 -43.66 -3.05
CA THR A 183 49.00 -44.75 -2.73
C THR A 183 49.88 -44.58 -1.50
#